data_AF-A0A6L7W5S2-F1
#
_entry.id   AF-A0A6L7W5S2-F1
#
_cell.length_a   1.000
_cell.length_b   1.000
_cell.length_c   1.000
_cell.angle_alpha   90.00
_cell.angle_beta   90.00
_cell.angle_gamma   90.00
#
_symmetry.space_group_name_H-M   'P 1'
#
loop_
_entity.id
_entity.type
_entity.pdbx_description
1 polymer ?
#
loop_
_entity_poly.entity_id
_entity_poly.type
_entity_poly.pdbx_seq_one_letter_code
_entity_poly.pdbx_strand_id
1 'polypeptide(L)'
;KKDYAQAEEYYQKALTLEPNDTANNSYYALFLLQQGHFEQAKTFIDKVFQHIQPYRNDLELILWFYRYACFYQDYPESKSKVESLLQDGIRSPGWPLEGLLETVKQIVQHPEYDQVAEFAKQISEV
;
A
#
# COMPACT_ATOMS: atom_id res chain seq x y z
N LYS A 1 -13.02 16.48 -8.79
CA LYS A 1 -11.70 16.85 -8.22
C LYS A 1 -11.82 16.68 -6.72
N LYS A 2 -11.54 15.47 -6.21
CA LYS A 2 -11.46 15.22 -4.75
C LYS A 2 -10.23 15.98 -4.22
N ASP A 3 -10.24 16.46 -2.98
CA ASP A 3 -9.22 17.34 -2.37
C ASP A 3 -7.83 16.68 -2.18
N TYR A 4 -7.23 16.21 -3.27
CA TYR A 4 -5.93 15.55 -3.27
C TYR A 4 -4.79 16.52 -2.94
N ALA A 5 -4.94 17.80 -3.30
CA ALA A 5 -3.95 18.83 -2.99
C ALA A 5 -3.78 19.06 -1.48
N GLN A 6 -4.88 18.99 -0.71
CA GLN A 6 -4.80 19.14 0.75
C GLN A 6 -4.19 17.91 1.42
N ALA A 7 -4.52 16.70 0.94
CA ALA A 7 -3.93 15.47 1.43
C ALA A 7 -2.42 15.42 1.16
N GLU A 8 -2.00 15.80 -0.04
CA GLU A 8 -0.59 15.88 -0.41
C GLU A 8 0.19 16.88 0.46
N GLU A 9 -0.34 18.09 0.66
CA GLU A 9 0.29 19.10 1.53
C GLU A 9 0.41 18.58 2.98
N TYR A 10 -0.62 17.89 3.48
CA TYR A 10 -0.60 17.31 4.82
C TYR A 10 0.51 16.25 4.97
N TYR A 11 0.61 15.30 4.03
CA TYR A 11 1.66 14.29 4.07
C TYR A 11 3.06 14.90 3.94
N GLN A 12 3.24 15.88 3.05
CA GLN A 12 4.52 16.57 2.90
C GLN A 12 4.96 17.30 4.17
N LYS A 13 4.03 17.96 4.88
CA LYS A 13 4.31 18.57 6.19
C LYS A 13 4.70 17.52 7.24
N ALA A 14 3.96 16.42 7.31
CA ALA A 14 4.25 15.33 8.25
C ALA A 14 5.64 14.73 7.99
N LEU A 15 5.98 14.48 6.72
CA LEU A 15 7.28 13.96 6.30
C LEU A 15 8.43 14.97 6.47
N THR A 16 8.14 16.27 6.53
CA THR A 16 9.15 17.30 6.87
C THR A 16 9.54 17.22 8.34
N LEU A 17 8.60 16.87 9.22
CA LEU A 17 8.84 16.74 10.66
C LEU A 17 9.49 15.39 10.98
N GLU A 18 8.95 14.30 10.44
CA GLU A 18 9.42 12.94 10.68
C GLU A 18 9.59 12.20 9.34
N PRO A 19 10.73 12.37 8.66
CA PRO A 19 10.91 11.87 7.31
C PRO A 19 10.88 10.34 7.23
N ASN A 20 11.19 9.65 8.32
CA ASN A 20 11.27 8.19 8.38
C ASN A 20 10.08 7.56 9.11
N ASP A 21 9.04 8.33 9.43
CA ASP A 21 7.84 7.76 10.05
C ASP A 21 7.15 6.78 9.09
N THR A 22 7.12 5.51 9.46
CA THR A 22 6.64 4.44 8.58
C THR A 22 5.16 4.60 8.24
N ALA A 23 4.34 5.15 9.14
CA ALA A 23 2.92 5.32 8.88
C ALA A 23 2.67 6.41 7.83
N ASN A 24 3.27 7.59 8.00
CA ASN A 24 3.17 8.72 7.07
C ASN A 24 3.71 8.34 5.69
N ASN A 25 4.84 7.64 5.62
CA ASN A 25 5.40 7.18 4.35
C ASN A 25 4.48 6.15 3.67
N SER A 26 3.84 5.23 4.41
CA SER A 26 2.88 4.26 3.85
C SER A 26 1.60 4.92 3.33
N TYR A 27 1.02 5.87 4.07
CA TYR A 27 -0.15 6.61 3.61
C TYR A 27 0.16 7.51 2.41
N TYR A 28 1.35 8.12 2.38
CA TYR A 28 1.77 8.90 1.23
C TYR A 28 2.03 8.02 0.00
N ALA A 29 2.63 6.85 0.17
CA ALA A 29 2.76 5.86 -0.90
C ALA A 29 1.39 5.47 -1.47
N LEU A 30 0.40 5.17 -0.61
CA LEU A 30 -0.97 4.87 -1.04
C LEU A 30 -1.57 6.01 -1.87
N PHE A 31 -1.44 7.24 -1.38
CA PHE A 31 -1.92 8.42 -2.07
C PHE A 31 -1.30 8.54 -3.47
N LEU A 32 0.03 8.36 -3.58
CA LEU A 32 0.73 8.39 -4.86
C LEU A 32 0.29 7.27 -5.80
N LEU A 33 0.06 6.05 -5.30
CA LEU A 33 -0.52 4.95 -6.08
C LEU A 33 -1.90 5.34 -6.62
N GLN A 34 -2.76 5.91 -5.79
CA GLN A 34 -4.10 6.35 -6.20
C GLN A 34 -4.07 7.45 -7.27
N GLN A 35 -3.04 8.31 -7.28
CA GLN A 35 -2.82 9.30 -8.33
C GLN A 35 -2.10 8.74 -9.57
N GLY A 36 -1.65 7.48 -9.55
CA GLY A 36 -0.88 6.86 -10.64
C GLY A 36 0.61 7.23 -10.67
N HIS A 37 1.15 7.84 -9.61
CA HIS A 37 2.56 8.18 -9.46
C HIS A 37 3.38 6.98 -8.93
N PHE A 38 3.40 5.88 -9.68
CA PHE A 38 3.93 4.58 -9.23
C PHE A 38 5.42 4.61 -8.84
N GLU A 39 6.28 5.26 -9.64
CA GLU A 39 7.73 5.33 -9.34
C GLU A 39 8.03 6.05 -8.01
N GLN A 40 7.31 7.15 -7.76
CA GLN A 40 7.45 7.86 -6.49
C GLN A 40 6.91 7.00 -5.34
N ALA A 41 5.73 6.39 -5.51
CA ALA A 41 5.15 5.50 -4.52
C ALA A 41 6.11 4.35 -4.14
N LYS A 42 6.77 3.75 -5.13
CA LYS A 42 7.76 2.68 -4.93
C LYS A 42 8.92 3.13 -4.04
N THR A 43 9.41 4.35 -4.24
CA THR A 43 10.47 4.93 -3.40
C THR A 43 10.04 5.03 -1.93
N PHE A 44 8.80 5.46 -1.69
CA PHE A 44 8.26 5.53 -0.33
C PHE A 44 8.01 4.14 0.27
N ILE A 45 7.52 3.18 -0.52
CA ILE A 45 7.35 1.77 -0.10
C ILE A 45 8.68 1.18 0.34
N ASP A 46 9.73 1.33 -0.46
CA ASP A 46 11.07 0.82 -0.15
C ASP A 46 11.65 1.47 1.10
N LYS A 47 11.39 2.77 1.27
CA LYS A 47 11.75 3.49 2.50
C LYS A 47 11.05 2.92 3.73
N VAL A 48 9.74 2.61 3.65
CA VAL A 48 9.03 1.98 4.76
C VAL A 48 9.63 0.60 5.06
N PHE A 49 9.93 -0.23 4.05
CA PHE A 49 10.57 -1.53 4.26
C PHE A 49 11.93 -1.44 4.98
N GLN A 50 12.69 -0.35 4.80
CA GLN A 50 13.98 -0.15 5.49
C GLN A 50 13.81 0.22 6.98
N HIS A 51 12.67 0.81 7.35
CA HIS A 51 12.43 1.36 8.68
C HIS A 51 11.32 0.64 9.46
N ILE A 52 10.63 -0.30 8.83
CA ILE A 52 9.55 -1.07 9.45
C ILE A 52 10.10 -1.88 10.63
N GLN A 53 9.41 -1.77 11.75
CA GLN A 53 9.77 -2.50 12.95
C GLN A 53 9.32 -3.97 12.84
N PRO A 54 10.10 -4.95 13.34
CA PRO A 54 9.80 -6.38 13.16
C PRO A 54 8.44 -6.87 13.72
N TYR A 55 7.79 -6.08 14.57
CA TYR A 55 6.48 -6.40 15.15
C TYR A 55 5.30 -5.75 14.40
N ARG A 56 5.57 -4.94 13.37
CA ARG A 56 4.55 -4.25 12.57
C ARG A 56 4.13 -5.09 11.36
N ASN A 57 3.65 -6.30 11.64
CA ASN A 57 3.20 -7.24 10.60
C ASN A 57 1.97 -6.70 9.85
N ASP A 58 1.16 -5.86 10.51
CA ASP A 58 0.04 -5.12 9.92
C ASP A 58 0.50 -4.26 8.73
N LEU A 59 1.59 -3.52 8.92
CA LEU A 59 2.12 -2.63 7.91
C LEU A 59 2.88 -3.41 6.85
N GLU A 60 3.58 -4.48 7.23
CA GLU A 60 4.26 -5.36 6.29
C GLU A 60 3.27 -5.96 5.29
N LEU A 61 2.11 -6.43 5.77
CA LEU A 61 1.02 -6.93 4.93
C LEU A 61 0.56 -5.89 3.91
N ILE A 62 0.36 -4.64 4.34
CA ILE A 62 -0.04 -3.54 3.45
C ILE A 62 1.02 -3.28 2.37
N LEU A 63 2.30 -3.25 2.72
CA LEU A 63 3.37 -2.98 1.75
C LEU A 63 3.51 -4.10 0.72
N TRP A 64 3.42 -5.36 1.15
CA TRP A 64 3.39 -6.49 0.22
C TRP A 64 2.14 -6.47 -0.65
N PHE A 65 1.00 -6.05 -0.10
CA PHE A 65 -0.21 -5.86 -0.89
C PHE A 65 -0.04 -4.78 -1.96
N TYR A 66 0.63 -3.67 -1.67
CA TYR A 66 0.95 -2.65 -2.69
C TYR A 66 1.86 -3.19 -3.79
N ARG A 67 2.89 -3.95 -3.42
CA ARG A 67 3.78 -4.61 -4.37
C ARG A 67 3.02 -5.60 -5.25
N TYR A 68 2.12 -6.39 -4.68
CA TYR A 68 1.27 -7.29 -5.45
C TYR A 68 0.33 -6.51 -6.37
N ALA A 69 -0.43 -5.56 -5.84
CA ALA A 69 -1.44 -4.84 -6.59
C ALA A 69 -0.87 -4.00 -7.77
N CYS A 70 0.28 -3.34 -7.58
CA CYS A 70 0.80 -2.37 -8.54
C CYS A 70 2.14 -2.76 -9.19
N PHE A 71 2.90 -3.68 -8.60
CA PHE A 71 4.28 -3.99 -9.01
C PHE A 71 4.55 -5.50 -9.11
N TYR A 72 3.52 -6.32 -9.35
CA TYR A 72 3.62 -7.79 -9.38
C TYR A 72 4.66 -8.33 -10.37
N GLN A 73 4.99 -7.59 -11.42
CA GLN A 73 6.03 -7.95 -12.38
C GLN A 73 7.44 -7.82 -11.80
N ASP A 74 7.66 -6.81 -10.95
CA ASP A 74 8.95 -6.57 -10.29
C ASP A 74 9.14 -7.45 -9.06
N TYR A 75 8.04 -7.84 -8.41
CA TYR A 75 8.03 -8.61 -7.16
C TYR A 75 7.12 -9.84 -7.28
N PRO A 76 7.54 -10.90 -7.98
CA PRO A 76 6.74 -12.11 -8.15
C PRO A 76 6.42 -12.83 -6.84
N GLU A 77 7.22 -12.61 -5.79
CA GLU A 77 6.99 -13.13 -4.43
C GLU A 77 5.92 -12.38 -3.63
N SER A 78 5.47 -11.22 -4.11
CA SER A 78 4.53 -10.36 -3.38
C SER A 78 3.23 -11.09 -3.01
N LYS A 79 2.70 -11.91 -3.93
CA LYS A 79 1.49 -12.70 -3.70
C LYS A 79 1.65 -13.66 -2.52
N SER A 80 2.69 -14.48 -2.53
CA SER A 80 2.90 -15.49 -1.48
C SER A 80 3.17 -14.87 -0.12
N LYS A 81 3.79 -13.69 -0.08
CA LYS A 81 3.97 -12.91 1.15
C LYS A 81 2.65 -12.40 1.72
N VAL A 82 1.77 -11.84 0.87
CA VAL A 82 0.42 -11.44 1.29
C VAL A 82 -0.35 -12.65 1.82
N GLU A 83 -0.33 -13.78 1.10
CA GLU A 83 -1.02 -15.01 1.50
C GLU A 83 -0.54 -15.52 2.86
N SER A 84 0.77 -15.59 3.08
CA SER A 84 1.36 -16.02 4.36
C SER A 84 0.90 -15.15 5.52
N LEU A 85 0.98 -13.83 5.38
CA LEU A 85 0.58 -12.90 6.44
C LEU A 85 -0.92 -12.97 6.74
N LEU A 86 -1.76 -13.15 5.70
CA LEU A 86 -3.19 -13.37 5.89
C LEU A 86 -3.50 -14.71 6.58
N GLN A 87 -2.75 -15.76 6.26
CA GLN A 87 -2.86 -17.08 6.91
C GLN A 87 -2.45 -17.04 8.39
N ASP A 88 -1.45 -16.22 8.73
CA ASP A 88 -1.05 -15.96 10.13
C ASP A 88 -2.09 -15.13 10.91
N GLY A 89 -3.23 -14.79 10.29
CA GLY A 89 -4.31 -14.03 10.89
C GLY A 89 -4.04 -12.53 10.95
N ILE A 90 -3.01 -12.03 10.27
CA ILE A 90 -2.69 -10.60 10.26
C ILE A 90 -3.71 -9.85 9.41
N ARG A 91 -4.20 -8.74 9.94
CA ARG A 91 -5.20 -7.87 9.34
C ARG A 91 -4.81 -6.41 9.56
N SER A 92 -5.35 -5.51 8.75
CA SER A 92 -5.19 -4.07 8.89
C SER A 92 -6.54 -3.38 8.72
N PRO A 93 -7.45 -3.55 9.71
CA PRO A 93 -8.80 -3.03 9.61
C PRO A 93 -8.79 -1.50 9.52
N GLY A 94 -9.60 -0.96 8.60
CA GLY A 94 -9.72 0.48 8.38
C GLY A 94 -8.69 1.08 7.42
N TRP A 95 -7.83 0.26 6.81
CA TRP A 95 -6.89 0.75 5.81
C TRP A 95 -7.61 1.06 4.47
N PRO A 96 -7.48 2.27 3.90
CA PRO A 96 -8.35 2.76 2.81
C PRO A 96 -7.92 2.26 1.42
N LEU A 97 -8.15 0.97 1.13
CA LEU A 97 -7.72 0.31 -0.11
C LEU A 97 -8.65 0.54 -1.30
N GLU A 98 -9.84 1.11 -1.12
CA GLU A 98 -10.86 1.23 -2.17
C GLU A 98 -10.35 2.05 -3.36
N GLY A 99 -9.68 3.18 -3.08
CA GLY A 99 -9.08 4.01 -4.13
C GLY A 99 -7.94 3.29 -4.86
N LEU A 100 -7.20 2.42 -4.16
CA LEU A 100 -6.15 1.63 -4.81
C LEU A 100 -6.76 0.60 -5.76
N LEU A 101 -7.84 -0.08 -5.36
CA LEU A 101 -8.55 -1.03 -6.23
C LEU A 101 -9.06 -0.36 -7.52
N GLU A 102 -9.58 0.86 -7.41
CA GLU A 102 -9.98 1.64 -8.60
C GLU A 102 -8.79 1.86 -9.55
N THR A 103 -7.64 2.29 -9.02
CA THR A 103 -6.42 2.47 -9.81
C THR A 103 -5.90 1.17 -10.40
N VAL A 104 -5.92 0.07 -9.65
CA VAL A 104 -5.48 -1.24 -10.13
C VAL A 104 -6.37 -1.71 -11.28
N LYS A 105 -7.69 -1.50 -11.18
CA LYS A 105 -8.64 -1.87 -12.22
C LYS A 105 -8.48 -1.03 -13.50
N GLN A 106 -8.27 0.28 -13.36
CA GLN A 106 -8.30 1.20 -14.49
C GLN A 106 -6.94 1.37 -15.17
N ILE A 107 -5.88 1.49 -14.37
CA ILE A 107 -4.55 1.90 -14.83
C ILE A 107 -3.60 0.70 -14.89
N VAL A 108 -3.43 -0.02 -13.78
CA VAL A 108 -2.46 -1.13 -13.70
C VAL A 108 -2.93 -2.32 -14.54
N GLN A 109 -4.25 -2.58 -14.53
CA GLN A 109 -4.87 -3.73 -15.19
C GLN A 109 -4.24 -5.06 -14.75
N HIS A 110 -4.14 -5.24 -13.43
CA HIS A 110 -3.57 -6.46 -12.85
C HIS A 110 -4.30 -7.71 -13.37
N PRO A 111 -3.58 -8.72 -13.89
CA PRO A 111 -4.19 -9.89 -14.54
C PRO A 111 -5.06 -10.73 -13.58
N GLU A 112 -4.69 -10.75 -12.30
CA GLU A 112 -5.45 -11.40 -11.22
C GLU A 112 -6.25 -10.38 -10.38
N TYR A 113 -6.91 -9.40 -11.00
CA TYR A 113 -7.64 -8.34 -10.27
C TYR A 113 -8.62 -8.89 -9.21
N ASP A 114 -9.33 -9.98 -9.50
CA ASP A 114 -10.27 -10.59 -8.55
C ASP A 114 -9.55 -11.04 -7.26
N GLN A 115 -8.34 -11.56 -7.39
CA GLN A 115 -7.50 -11.93 -6.25
C GLN A 115 -7.04 -10.69 -5.45
N VAL A 116 -6.70 -9.60 -6.13
CA VAL A 116 -6.33 -8.33 -5.49
C VAL A 116 -7.51 -7.78 -4.69
N ALA A 117 -8.72 -7.82 -5.25
CA ALA A 117 -9.93 -7.37 -4.56
C ALA A 117 -10.27 -8.25 -3.35
N GLU A 118 -10.09 -9.57 -3.47
CA GLU A 118 -10.29 -10.51 -2.37
C GLU A 118 -9.29 -10.28 -1.24
N PHE A 119 -8.01 -10.09 -1.55
CA PHE A 119 -7.01 -9.74 -0.53
C PHE A 119 -7.32 -8.40 0.12
N ALA A 120 -7.72 -7.37 -0.62
CA ALA A 120 -8.10 -6.09 -0.03
C ALA A 120 -9.26 -6.24 0.96
N LYS A 121 -10.26 -7.06 0.62
CA LYS A 121 -11.36 -7.38 1.52
C LYS A 121 -10.85 -8.06 2.79
N GLN A 122 -10.07 -9.14 2.63
CA GLN A 122 -9.52 -9.88 3.78
C GLN A 122 -8.67 -8.99 4.67
N ILE A 123 -7.80 -8.14 4.11
CA ILE A 123 -6.97 -7.20 4.88
C ILE A 123 -7.83 -6.29 5.77
N SER A 124 -8.97 -5.84 5.26
CA SER A 124 -9.88 -4.92 5.95
C SER A 124 -10.89 -5.59 6.88
N GLU A 125 -10.93 -6.92 6.94
CA GLU A 125 -11.82 -7.65 7.86
C GLU A 125 -11.41 -7.46 9.33
N VAL A 126 -12.42 -7.38 10.21
CA VAL A 126 -12.31 -7.15 11.67
C VAL A 126 -12.38 -8.47 12.43
#